data_AF-A0A229TQS3-F1
#
_entry.id   AF-A0A229TQS3-F1
#
_cell.length_a   1.000
_cell.length_b   1.000
_cell.length_c   1.000
_cell.angle_alpha   90.00
_cell.angle_beta   90.00
_cell.angle_gamma   90.00
#
_symmetry.space_group_name_H-M   'P 1'
#
loop_
_entity.id
_entity.type
_entity.pdbx_description
1 polymer ?
#
loop_
_entity_poly.entity_id
_entity_poly.type
_entity_poly.pdbx_seq_one_letter_code
_entity_poly.pdbx_strand_id
1 'polypeptide(L)'
;MSEHSRESVAGRAKAGLDRVDAVQREHKSLSVPVAVVRKFLEDQSTNLASMIAFWAFFSIFPLFLVLITLLGFFVPDNPKTDVLGHVGQMFPLLDPATMQGFGGSVWALVLGLVTALWSGLAVVRATQTAFNSVWELPFHARPSLPEQIGRSVLVLVTIGLGLVVSTLISGFVSSGTDLLNLGWLGRILGYAVAIVLDIGLFVAAFRILTDREVSTRDVLPGAVLSGVLFWVLQTLSSLIISRYLQNAQSTYGTFATVITLLWWFYLQSIITLLGAQLNVVLKDRLHPRALVGAPETDADHRAYESYAEERAYHEQERVDTEFPPEQRG
;
A
#
# COMPACT_ATOMS: atom_id res chain seq x y z
N MET A 1 30.46 4.55 -35.77
CA MET A 1 29.17 5.27 -35.75
C MET A 1 29.48 6.73 -35.55
N SER A 2 29.34 7.57 -36.59
CA SER A 2 29.78 8.97 -36.59
C SER A 2 28.94 9.84 -35.64
N GLU A 3 29.58 10.86 -35.06
CA GLU A 3 28.99 11.83 -34.13
C GLU A 3 27.69 12.46 -34.66
N HIS A 4 27.68 12.77 -35.96
CA HIS A 4 26.53 13.33 -36.66
C HIS A 4 25.29 12.41 -36.70
N SER A 5 25.50 11.10 -36.64
CA SER A 5 24.39 10.12 -36.59
C SER A 5 23.80 10.03 -35.18
N ARG A 6 24.59 10.29 -34.13
CA ARG A 6 24.11 10.35 -32.73
C ARG A 6 23.31 11.62 -32.46
N GLU A 7 23.73 12.77 -32.98
CA GLU A 7 23.00 14.03 -32.85
C GLU A 7 21.64 14.00 -33.56
N SER A 8 21.58 13.40 -34.75
CA SER A 8 20.33 13.24 -35.52
C SER A 8 19.31 12.35 -34.79
N VAL A 9 19.76 11.26 -34.18
CA VAL A 9 18.89 10.36 -33.39
C VAL A 9 18.42 11.05 -32.11
N ALA A 10 19.31 11.77 -31.41
CA ALA A 10 18.95 12.53 -30.22
C ALA A 10 17.93 13.63 -30.50
N GLY A 11 18.09 14.38 -31.61
CA GLY A 11 17.14 15.41 -32.02
C GLY A 11 15.76 14.85 -32.39
N ARG A 12 15.70 13.69 -33.05
CA ARG A 12 14.42 13.01 -33.38
C ARG A 12 13.74 12.44 -32.14
N ALA A 13 14.51 11.93 -31.18
CA ALA A 13 13.99 11.46 -29.90
C ALA A 13 13.42 12.63 -29.07
N LYS A 14 14.13 13.77 -29.01
CA LYS A 14 13.67 14.99 -28.33
C LYS A 14 12.37 15.52 -28.96
N ALA A 15 12.34 15.68 -30.29
CA ALA A 15 11.12 16.13 -30.99
C ALA A 15 9.93 15.16 -30.83
N GLY A 16 10.19 13.86 -30.67
CA GLY A 16 9.17 12.88 -30.32
C GLY A 16 8.63 13.08 -28.91
N LEU A 17 9.50 13.30 -27.93
CA LEU A 17 9.14 13.59 -26.54
C LEU A 17 8.35 14.89 -26.43
N ASP A 18 8.76 15.96 -27.11
CA ASP A 18 8.08 17.26 -27.08
C ASP A 18 6.64 17.16 -27.63
N ARG A 19 6.41 16.31 -28.64
CA ARG A 19 5.06 16.03 -29.16
C ARG A 19 4.20 15.25 -28.18
N VAL A 20 4.76 14.24 -27.52
CA VAL A 20 4.05 13.47 -26.50
C VAL A 20 3.73 14.35 -25.30
N ASP A 21 4.64 15.25 -24.93
CA ASP A 21 4.45 16.22 -23.85
C ASP A 21 3.31 17.19 -24.19
N ALA A 22 3.29 17.76 -25.40
CA ALA A 22 2.20 18.61 -25.85
C ALA A 22 0.82 17.90 -25.78
N VAL A 23 0.73 16.66 -26.27
CA VAL A 23 -0.52 15.87 -26.25
C VAL A 23 -0.93 15.54 -24.81
N GLN A 24 0.01 15.21 -23.94
CA GLN A 24 -0.25 14.96 -22.52
C GLN A 24 -0.76 16.21 -21.82
N ARG A 25 -0.19 17.39 -22.12
CA ARG A 25 -0.57 18.68 -21.51
C ARG A 25 -1.99 19.10 -21.90
N GLU A 26 -2.42 18.80 -23.13
CA GLU A 26 -3.77 19.09 -23.61
C GLU A 26 -4.85 18.16 -23.04
N HIS A 27 -4.50 16.90 -22.72
CA HIS A 27 -5.46 15.89 -22.25
C HIS A 27 -5.30 15.55 -20.76
N LYS A 28 -6.26 16.02 -19.94
CA LYS A 28 -6.30 15.76 -18.48
C LYS A 28 -6.21 14.27 -18.10
N SER A 29 -6.77 13.38 -18.92
CA SER A 29 -6.74 11.93 -18.69
C SER A 29 -5.32 11.35 -18.77
N LEU A 30 -4.43 11.98 -19.53
CA LEU A 30 -3.03 11.56 -19.68
C LEU A 30 -2.11 12.32 -18.73
N SER A 31 -2.41 13.58 -18.42
CA SER A 31 -1.56 14.37 -17.54
C SER A 31 -1.56 13.93 -16.08
N VAL A 32 -2.71 13.47 -15.57
CA VAL A 32 -2.80 12.98 -14.17
C VAL A 32 -1.94 11.72 -13.96
N PRO A 33 -2.07 10.63 -14.74
CA PRO A 33 -1.22 9.45 -14.56
C PRO A 33 0.27 9.75 -14.70
N VAL A 34 0.64 10.60 -15.66
CA VAL A 34 2.05 11.01 -15.85
C VAL A 34 2.57 11.77 -14.64
N ALA A 35 1.81 12.73 -14.11
CA ALA A 35 2.17 13.45 -12.89
C ALA A 35 2.31 12.52 -11.68
N VAL A 36 1.40 11.55 -11.53
CA VAL A 36 1.46 10.54 -10.46
C VAL A 36 2.72 9.68 -10.58
N VAL A 37 3.05 9.17 -11.77
CA VAL A 37 4.26 8.38 -11.97
C VAL A 37 5.51 9.19 -11.70
N ARG A 38 5.57 10.44 -12.20
CA ARG A 38 6.71 11.33 -11.98
C ARG A 38 6.91 11.61 -10.49
N LYS A 39 5.86 12.01 -9.78
CA LYS A 39 5.89 12.21 -8.32
C LYS A 39 6.29 10.94 -7.57
N PHE A 40 5.72 9.78 -7.93
CA PHE A 40 6.05 8.50 -7.32
C PHE A 40 7.55 8.16 -7.42
N LEU A 41 8.17 8.46 -8.56
CA LEU A 41 9.61 8.27 -8.79
C LEU A 41 10.45 9.30 -8.03
N GLU A 42 10.07 10.58 -8.07
CA GLU A 42 10.78 11.68 -7.39
C GLU A 42 10.79 11.50 -5.87
N ASP A 43 9.67 11.08 -5.27
CA ASP A 43 9.53 10.81 -3.84
C ASP A 43 10.21 9.49 -3.41
N GLN A 44 10.82 8.75 -4.35
CA GLN A 44 11.40 7.43 -4.12
C GLN A 44 10.40 6.47 -3.44
N SER A 45 9.15 6.48 -3.90
CA SER A 45 8.06 5.72 -3.25
C SER A 45 8.31 4.20 -3.22
N THR A 46 9.18 3.67 -4.08
CA THR A 46 9.66 2.28 -4.01
C THR A 46 10.47 1.99 -2.74
N ASN A 47 11.29 2.94 -2.27
CA ASN A 47 12.05 2.83 -1.03
C ASN A 47 11.11 2.87 0.17
N LEU A 48 10.13 3.79 0.15
CA LEU A 48 9.09 3.87 1.18
C LEU A 48 8.24 2.58 1.23
N ALA A 49 7.86 2.03 0.07
CA ALA A 49 7.13 0.76 -0.01
C ALA A 49 7.95 -0.40 0.55
N SER A 50 9.26 -0.43 0.28
CA SER A 50 10.17 -1.45 0.81
C SER A 50 10.25 -1.40 2.33
N MET A 51 10.30 -0.19 2.91
CA MET A 51 10.28 0.01 4.36
C MET A 51 8.98 -0.52 4.99
N ILE A 52 7.82 -0.20 4.41
CA ILE A 52 6.52 -0.69 4.90
C ILE A 52 6.47 -2.22 4.80
N ALA A 53 6.86 -2.78 3.66
CA ALA A 53 6.83 -4.21 3.40
C ALA A 53 7.73 -5.00 4.36
N PHE A 54 8.92 -4.49 4.68
CA PHE A 54 9.83 -5.10 5.64
C PHE A 54 9.17 -5.25 7.02
N TRP A 55 8.59 -4.16 7.56
CA TRP A 55 7.91 -4.21 8.84
C TRP A 55 6.65 -5.07 8.79
N ALA A 56 5.90 -5.04 7.68
CA ALA A 56 4.69 -5.83 7.50
C ALA A 56 5.02 -7.33 7.52
N PHE A 57 6.06 -7.73 6.80
CA PHE A 57 6.55 -9.11 6.82
C PHE A 57 6.99 -9.55 8.22
N PHE A 58 7.71 -8.69 8.96
CA PHE A 58 8.16 -9.01 10.31
C PHE A 58 7.00 -9.17 11.31
N SER A 59 5.89 -8.44 11.10
CA SER A 59 4.70 -8.50 11.96
C SER A 59 3.93 -9.82 11.89
N ILE A 60 4.15 -10.60 10.83
CA ILE A 60 3.45 -11.86 10.60
C ILE A 60 3.74 -12.89 11.72
N PHE A 61 5.01 -13.04 12.12
CA PHE A 61 5.39 -14.10 13.07
C PHE A 61 4.76 -13.89 14.46
N PRO A 62 4.81 -12.68 15.05
CA PRO A 62 4.07 -12.41 16.29
C PRO A 62 2.55 -12.60 16.16
N LEU A 63 1.95 -12.14 15.05
CA LEU A 63 0.52 -12.32 14.81
C LEU A 63 0.14 -13.79 14.74
N PHE A 64 0.97 -14.63 14.12
CA PHE A 64 0.76 -16.08 14.12
C PHE A 64 0.87 -16.69 15.51
N LEU A 65 1.86 -16.27 16.29
CA LEU A 65 2.02 -16.76 17.65
C LEU A 65 0.75 -16.47 18.48
N VAL A 66 0.19 -15.27 18.36
CA VAL A 66 -1.09 -14.91 18.97
C VAL A 66 -2.22 -15.79 18.45
N LEU A 67 -2.32 -15.98 17.13
CA LEU A 67 -3.35 -16.82 16.53
C LEU A 67 -3.30 -18.26 17.07
N ILE A 68 -2.13 -18.90 17.06
CA ILE A 68 -1.93 -20.28 17.50
C ILE A 68 -2.23 -20.44 18.99
N THR A 69 -1.76 -19.50 19.82
CA THR A 69 -2.02 -19.54 21.26
C THR A 69 -3.51 -19.38 21.57
N LEU A 70 -4.21 -18.45 20.91
CA LEU A 70 -5.66 -18.28 21.03
C LEU A 70 -6.41 -19.53 20.58
N LEU A 71 -6.04 -20.13 19.43
CA LEU A 71 -6.62 -21.39 19.00
C LEU A 71 -6.41 -22.47 20.06
N GLY A 72 -5.20 -22.56 20.62
CA GLY A 72 -4.83 -23.43 21.75
C GLY A 72 -5.80 -23.37 22.94
N PHE A 73 -6.19 -22.15 23.35
CA PHE A 73 -7.09 -21.90 24.48
C PHE A 73 -8.56 -22.11 24.16
N PHE A 74 -9.04 -21.62 23.02
CA PHE A 74 -10.47 -21.42 22.78
C PHE A 74 -11.11 -22.45 21.84
N VAL A 75 -10.30 -23.15 21.03
CA VAL A 75 -10.82 -24.09 20.04
C VAL A 75 -10.61 -25.53 20.53
N PRO A 76 -11.60 -26.42 20.54
CA PRO A 76 -11.39 -27.83 20.84
C PRO A 76 -10.53 -28.53 19.76
N ASP A 77 -9.89 -29.65 20.09
CA ASP A 77 -8.90 -30.30 19.21
C ASP A 77 -9.44 -30.77 17.86
N ASN A 78 -10.74 -31.08 17.76
CA ASN A 78 -11.37 -31.48 16.48
C ASN A 78 -11.44 -30.35 15.43
N PRO A 79 -11.97 -29.13 15.71
CA PRO A 79 -11.94 -28.02 14.75
C PRO A 79 -10.57 -27.32 14.62
N LYS A 80 -9.66 -27.50 15.59
CA LYS A 80 -8.30 -26.90 15.56
C LYS A 80 -7.50 -27.34 14.33
N THR A 81 -7.53 -28.63 13.99
CA THR A 81 -6.74 -29.19 12.87
C THR A 81 -7.19 -28.65 11.52
N ASP A 82 -8.48 -28.40 11.35
CA ASP A 82 -9.01 -27.83 10.11
C ASP A 82 -8.60 -26.35 9.98
N VAL A 83 -8.71 -25.56 11.05
CA VAL A 83 -8.28 -24.15 11.04
C VAL A 83 -6.77 -24.03 10.83
N LEU A 84 -5.97 -24.84 11.54
CA LEU A 84 -4.51 -24.87 11.36
C LEU A 84 -4.11 -25.40 9.98
N GLY A 85 -4.88 -26.32 9.40
CA GLY A 85 -4.70 -26.78 8.02
C GLY A 85 -4.92 -25.67 6.99
N HIS A 86 -5.99 -24.87 7.15
CA HIS A 86 -6.24 -23.70 6.30
C HIS A 86 -5.17 -22.63 6.47
N VAL A 87 -4.75 -22.36 7.71
CA VAL A 87 -3.66 -21.40 8.00
C VAL A 87 -2.31 -21.88 7.43
N GLY A 88 -1.97 -23.16 7.58
CA GLY A 88 -0.76 -23.76 7.02
C GLY A 88 -0.73 -23.77 5.49
N GLN A 89 -1.89 -23.90 4.84
CA GLN A 89 -2.01 -23.74 3.38
C GLN A 89 -1.80 -22.29 2.93
N MET A 90 -2.20 -21.31 3.75
CA MET A 90 -1.97 -19.89 3.46
C MET A 90 -0.53 -19.47 3.76
N PHE A 91 0.15 -20.18 4.68
CA PHE A 91 1.52 -19.89 5.11
C PHE A 91 2.40 -21.15 5.14
N PRO A 92 2.86 -21.63 3.97
CA PRO A 92 3.70 -22.83 3.85
C PRO A 92 5.02 -22.82 4.66
N LEU A 93 5.42 -21.67 5.21
CA LEU A 93 6.59 -21.54 6.10
C LEU A 93 6.37 -22.16 7.49
N LEU A 94 5.13 -22.49 7.80
CA LEU A 94 4.67 -22.84 9.12
C LEU A 94 4.16 -24.28 9.09
N ASP A 95 5.02 -25.21 9.48
CA ASP A 95 4.65 -26.61 9.62
C ASP A 95 3.74 -26.76 10.85
N PRO A 96 2.46 -27.18 10.69
CA PRO A 96 1.54 -27.40 11.81
C PRO A 96 2.12 -28.35 12.88
N ALA A 97 3.03 -29.26 12.51
CA ALA A 97 3.69 -30.17 13.44
C ALA A 97 4.64 -29.45 14.42
N THR A 98 5.30 -28.37 13.99
CA THR A 98 6.13 -27.53 14.87
C THR A 98 5.30 -26.65 15.81
N MET A 99 4.00 -26.54 15.56
CA MET A 99 3.08 -25.63 16.28
C MET A 99 2.28 -26.30 17.39
N GLN A 100 2.21 -27.63 17.43
CA GLN A 100 1.49 -28.38 18.46
C GLN A 100 2.03 -28.13 19.88
N GLY A 101 3.30 -27.74 20.01
CA GLY A 101 3.94 -27.42 21.30
C GLY A 101 3.64 -26.02 21.87
N PHE A 102 2.99 -25.13 21.10
CA PHE A 102 2.77 -23.73 21.50
C PHE A 102 1.33 -23.40 21.93
N GLY A 103 0.43 -24.39 21.95
CA GLY A 103 -0.97 -24.18 22.36
C GLY A 103 -1.12 -23.97 23.88
N GLY A 104 -1.89 -22.95 24.29
CA GLY A 104 -2.35 -22.80 25.68
C GLY A 104 -1.34 -22.24 26.68
N SER A 105 -0.19 -21.71 26.24
CA SER A 105 0.76 -21.03 27.14
C SER A 105 0.42 -19.54 27.30
N VAL A 106 0.10 -19.12 28.53
CA VAL A 106 -0.16 -17.71 28.86
C VAL A 106 1.06 -16.84 28.57
N TRP A 107 2.27 -17.34 28.85
CA TRP A 107 3.52 -16.64 28.55
C TRP A 107 3.74 -16.44 27.06
N ALA A 108 3.43 -17.46 26.25
CA ALA A 108 3.49 -17.33 24.80
C ALA A 108 2.48 -16.29 24.31
N LEU A 109 1.23 -16.32 24.81
CA LEU A 109 0.22 -15.32 24.43
C LEU A 109 0.65 -13.89 24.79
N VAL A 110 1.17 -13.66 25.99
CA VAL A 110 1.66 -12.34 26.42
C VAL A 110 2.81 -11.88 25.53
N LEU A 111 3.80 -12.74 25.29
CA LEU A 111 4.94 -12.41 24.43
C LEU A 111 4.48 -12.13 22.99
N GLY A 112 3.57 -12.94 22.46
CA GLY A 112 2.96 -12.76 21.15
C GLY A 112 2.22 -11.44 21.03
N LEU A 113 1.37 -11.10 22.00
CA LEU A 113 0.62 -9.84 22.00
C LEU A 113 1.54 -8.64 22.08
N VAL A 114 2.56 -8.66 22.95
CA VAL A 114 3.52 -7.56 23.08
C VAL A 114 4.31 -7.38 21.78
N THR A 115 4.83 -8.46 21.20
CA THR A 115 5.61 -8.41 19.96
C THR A 115 4.74 -8.10 18.73
N ALA A 116 3.48 -8.54 18.69
CA ALA A 116 2.52 -8.23 17.64
C ALA A 116 2.10 -6.77 17.69
N LEU A 117 1.84 -6.24 18.90
CA LEU A 117 1.52 -4.83 19.07
C LEU A 117 2.72 -3.95 18.68
N TRP A 118 3.93 -4.33 19.10
CA TRP A 118 5.15 -3.61 18.76
C TRP A 118 5.43 -3.61 17.25
N SER A 119 5.35 -4.77 16.61
CA SER A 119 5.58 -4.89 15.15
C SER A 119 4.46 -4.24 14.34
N GLY A 120 3.19 -4.42 14.73
CA GLY A 120 2.05 -3.74 14.10
C GLY A 120 2.15 -2.21 14.21
N LEU A 121 2.58 -1.70 15.37
CA LEU A 121 2.88 -0.29 15.56
C LEU A 121 4.02 0.18 14.65
N ALA A 122 5.06 -0.64 14.46
CA ALA A 122 6.16 -0.33 13.54
C ALA A 122 5.69 -0.25 12.07
N VAL A 123 4.80 -1.15 11.62
CA VAL A 123 4.20 -1.09 10.28
C VAL A 123 3.48 0.22 10.08
N VAL A 124 2.55 0.56 10.98
CA VAL A 124 1.73 1.76 10.79
C VAL A 124 2.56 3.03 10.90
N ARG A 125 3.59 3.05 11.76
CA ARG A 125 4.55 4.17 11.80
C ARG A 125 5.36 4.30 10.52
N ALA A 126 5.80 3.19 9.93
CA ALA A 126 6.46 3.20 8.62
C ALA A 126 5.52 3.78 7.54
N THR A 127 4.24 3.40 7.56
CA THR A 127 3.23 3.96 6.67
C THR A 127 2.97 5.43 6.94
N GLN A 128 2.87 5.88 8.19
CA GLN A 128 2.73 7.29 8.54
C GLN A 128 3.92 8.11 8.05
N THR A 129 5.15 7.63 8.24
CA THR A 129 6.36 8.30 7.71
C THR A 129 6.31 8.41 6.20
N ALA A 130 5.88 7.35 5.51
CA ALA A 130 5.72 7.38 4.06
C ALA A 130 4.63 8.38 3.64
N PHE A 131 3.48 8.41 4.31
CA PHE A 131 2.41 9.37 4.03
C PHE A 131 2.86 10.81 4.29
N ASN A 132 3.55 11.07 5.40
CA ASN A 132 4.08 12.39 5.69
C ASN A 132 5.03 12.88 4.58
N SER A 133 5.84 11.98 4.02
CA SER A 133 6.71 12.31 2.89
C SER A 133 5.92 12.52 1.59
N VAL A 134 4.99 11.62 1.26
CA VAL A 134 4.13 11.71 0.07
C VAL A 134 3.26 12.98 0.05
N TRP A 135 2.87 13.47 1.22
CA TRP A 135 2.09 14.71 1.41
C TRP A 135 2.97 15.95 1.64
N GLU A 136 4.29 15.81 1.50
CA GLU A 136 5.28 16.89 1.62
C GLU A 136 5.18 17.65 2.96
N LEU A 137 4.83 16.95 4.04
CA LEU A 137 4.71 17.58 5.36
C LEU A 137 6.10 18.00 5.88
N PRO A 138 6.31 19.30 6.15
CA PRO A 138 7.53 19.81 6.74
C PRO A 138 7.88 19.06 8.04
N PHE A 139 9.16 18.82 8.30
CA PHE A 139 9.58 18.03 9.46
C PHE A 139 9.06 18.58 10.81
N HIS A 140 8.95 19.91 10.94
CA HIS A 140 8.41 20.54 12.14
C HIS A 140 6.90 20.34 12.32
N ALA A 141 6.16 20.14 11.23
CA ALA A 141 4.72 19.94 11.23
C ALA A 141 4.31 18.46 11.34
N ARG A 142 5.28 17.53 11.37
CA ARG A 142 5.01 16.10 11.50
C ARG A 142 4.47 15.77 12.89
N PRO A 143 3.63 14.72 13.00
CA PRO A 143 2.91 14.45 14.23
C PRO A 143 3.88 14.00 15.31
N SER A 144 3.60 14.39 16.56
CA SER A 144 4.41 14.00 17.72
C SER A 144 4.35 12.48 17.96
N LEU A 145 5.32 11.92 18.68
CA LEU A 145 5.36 10.46 18.94
C LEU A 145 4.07 9.92 19.58
N PRO A 146 3.45 10.57 20.60
CA PRO A 146 2.19 10.11 21.17
C PRO A 146 1.03 10.11 20.17
N GLU A 147 0.99 11.12 19.30
CA GLU A 147 -0.03 11.24 18.26
C GLU A 147 0.13 10.15 17.20
N GLN A 148 1.38 9.88 16.77
CA GLN A 148 1.67 8.76 15.87
C GLN A 148 1.20 7.43 16.46
N ILE A 149 1.40 7.21 17.76
CA ILE A 149 0.94 6.00 18.46
C ILE A 149 -0.58 5.93 18.48
N GLY A 150 -1.26 7.04 18.84
CA GLY A 150 -2.73 7.10 18.85
C GLY A 150 -3.34 6.80 17.48
N ARG A 151 -2.81 7.41 16.41
CA ARG A 151 -3.22 7.13 15.03
C ARG A 151 -2.93 5.68 14.63
N SER A 152 -1.79 5.14 15.06
CA SER A 152 -1.45 3.75 14.76
C SER A 152 -2.45 2.78 15.37
N VAL A 153 -2.83 2.99 16.63
CA VAL A 153 -3.87 2.19 17.29
C VAL A 153 -5.20 2.31 16.53
N LEU A 154 -5.57 3.52 16.11
CA LEU A 154 -6.82 3.74 15.36
C LEU A 154 -6.82 3.02 14.01
N VAL A 155 -5.71 3.05 13.26
CA VAL A 155 -5.56 2.29 12.00
C VAL A 155 -5.64 0.79 12.27
N LEU A 156 -4.93 0.27 13.28
CA LEU A 156 -4.96 -1.14 13.64
C LEU A 156 -6.38 -1.61 14.00
N VAL A 157 -7.11 -0.82 14.80
CA VAL A 157 -8.52 -1.10 15.14
C VAL A 157 -9.40 -1.06 13.89
N THR A 158 -9.19 -0.09 13.00
CA THR A 158 -9.96 0.04 11.75
C THR A 158 -9.74 -1.17 10.84
N ILE A 159 -8.49 -1.60 10.65
CA ILE A 159 -8.14 -2.79 9.87
C ILE A 159 -8.69 -4.05 10.54
N GLY A 160 -8.56 -4.18 11.87
CA GLY A 160 -9.08 -5.32 12.62
C GLY A 160 -10.60 -5.45 12.50
N LEU A 161 -11.35 -4.35 12.67
CA LEU A 161 -12.80 -4.32 12.47
C LEU A 161 -13.17 -4.60 11.02
N GLY A 162 -12.45 -4.01 10.06
CA GLY A 162 -12.64 -4.27 8.63
C GLY A 162 -12.48 -5.75 8.28
N LEU A 163 -11.48 -6.42 8.86
CA LEU A 163 -11.27 -7.85 8.70
C LEU A 163 -12.43 -8.66 9.26
N VAL A 164 -12.89 -8.37 10.48
CA VAL A 164 -14.05 -9.05 11.09
C VAL A 164 -15.29 -8.89 10.22
N VAL A 165 -15.60 -7.67 9.78
CA VAL A 165 -16.76 -7.40 8.91
C VAL A 165 -16.62 -8.14 7.59
N SER A 166 -15.43 -8.12 6.97
CA SER A 166 -15.16 -8.84 5.73
C SER A 166 -15.33 -10.36 5.86
N THR A 167 -14.86 -10.95 6.97
CA THR A 167 -15.06 -12.38 7.26
C THR A 167 -16.55 -12.72 7.45
N LEU A 168 -17.30 -11.90 8.18
CA LEU A 168 -18.73 -12.10 8.38
C LEU A 168 -19.51 -12.02 7.06
N ILE A 169 -19.19 -11.03 6.21
CA ILE A 169 -19.79 -10.89 4.88
C ILE A 169 -19.43 -12.10 4.02
N SER A 170 -18.16 -12.52 4.01
CA SER A 170 -17.71 -13.67 3.21
C SER A 170 -18.40 -14.96 3.63
N GLY A 171 -18.55 -15.20 4.94
CA GLY A 171 -19.28 -16.35 5.47
C GLY A 171 -20.79 -16.29 5.18
N PHE A 172 -21.38 -15.10 5.22
CA PHE A 172 -22.78 -14.91 4.84
C PHE A 172 -23.00 -15.12 3.33
N VAL A 173 -22.10 -14.62 2.49
CA VAL A 173 -22.18 -14.80 1.03
C VAL A 173 -22.03 -16.28 0.69
N SER A 174 -21.04 -17.00 1.25
CA SER A 174 -20.85 -18.42 0.96
C SER A 174 -22.02 -19.29 1.42
N SER A 175 -22.62 -18.98 2.58
CA SER A 175 -23.75 -19.75 3.12
C SER A 175 -25.09 -19.35 2.48
N GLY A 176 -25.24 -18.07 2.15
CA GLY A 176 -26.47 -17.48 1.62
C GLY A 176 -26.68 -17.70 0.12
N THR A 177 -25.61 -17.83 -0.66
CA THR A 177 -25.72 -18.18 -2.09
C THR A 177 -26.34 -19.55 -2.31
N ASP A 178 -26.06 -20.49 -1.42
CA ASP A 178 -26.59 -21.86 -1.47
C ASP A 178 -28.04 -21.93 -0.97
N LEU A 179 -28.40 -21.12 0.03
CA LEU A 179 -29.76 -21.06 0.60
C LEU A 179 -30.78 -20.31 -0.29
N LEU A 180 -30.35 -19.26 -0.99
CA LEU A 180 -31.23 -18.40 -1.79
C LEU A 180 -31.21 -18.72 -3.30
N ASN A 181 -30.43 -19.72 -3.72
CA ASN A 181 -30.25 -20.14 -5.13
C ASN A 181 -29.94 -18.96 -6.08
N LEU A 182 -29.19 -17.97 -5.57
CA LEU A 182 -28.83 -16.75 -6.32
C LEU A 182 -27.72 -17.00 -7.35
N GLY A 183 -27.13 -18.20 -7.37
CA GLY A 183 -26.12 -18.64 -8.34
C GLY A 183 -25.01 -17.60 -8.54
N TRP A 184 -24.75 -17.25 -9.80
CA TRP A 184 -23.70 -16.31 -10.19
C TRP A 184 -23.97 -14.86 -9.74
N LEU A 185 -25.24 -14.45 -9.57
CA LEU A 185 -25.60 -13.09 -9.15
C LEU A 185 -25.18 -12.83 -7.70
N GLY A 186 -25.39 -13.79 -6.80
CA GLY A 186 -24.98 -13.66 -5.40
C GLY A 186 -23.46 -13.55 -5.24
N ARG A 187 -22.71 -14.23 -6.11
CA ARG A 187 -21.24 -14.14 -6.14
C ARG A 187 -20.73 -12.78 -6.61
N ILE A 188 -21.35 -12.21 -7.65
CA ILE A 188 -21.02 -10.85 -8.11
C ILE A 188 -21.34 -9.82 -7.03
N LEU A 189 -22.49 -9.95 -6.38
CA LEU A 189 -22.89 -9.05 -5.29
C LEU A 189 -21.90 -9.13 -4.12
N GLY A 190 -21.46 -10.34 -3.76
CA GLY A 190 -20.42 -10.56 -2.75
C GLY A 190 -19.10 -9.87 -3.08
N TYR A 191 -18.62 -10.01 -4.33
CA TYR A 191 -17.40 -9.30 -4.76
C TYR A 191 -17.57 -7.78 -4.77
N ALA A 192 -18.73 -7.28 -5.20
CA ALA A 192 -19.01 -5.84 -5.17
C ALA A 192 -18.98 -5.30 -3.73
N VAL A 193 -19.59 -6.01 -2.78
CA VAL A 193 -19.56 -5.62 -1.36
C VAL A 193 -18.14 -5.65 -0.81
N ALA A 194 -17.33 -6.68 -1.14
CA ALA A 194 -15.93 -6.75 -0.73
C ALA A 194 -15.11 -5.56 -1.25
N ILE A 195 -15.26 -5.22 -2.54
CA ILE A 195 -14.58 -4.05 -3.13
C ILE A 195 -15.01 -2.75 -2.45
N VAL A 196 -16.32 -2.56 -2.17
CA VAL A 196 -16.82 -1.38 -1.47
C VAL A 196 -16.26 -1.29 -0.05
N LEU A 197 -16.15 -2.41 0.65
CA LEU A 197 -15.54 -2.48 1.97
C LEU A 197 -14.05 -2.14 1.91
N ASP A 198 -13.31 -2.68 0.96
CA ASP A 198 -11.89 -2.38 0.75
C ASP A 198 -11.67 -0.89 0.46
N ILE A 199 -12.49 -0.30 -0.43
CA ILE A 199 -12.46 1.15 -0.71
C ILE A 199 -12.76 1.95 0.56
N GLY A 200 -13.77 1.56 1.33
CA GLY A 200 -14.11 2.19 2.61
C GLY A 200 -12.95 2.13 3.61
N LEU A 201 -12.24 0.99 3.66
CA LEU A 201 -11.07 0.80 4.51
C LEU A 201 -9.91 1.69 4.06
N PHE A 202 -9.65 1.81 2.75
CA PHE A 202 -8.65 2.73 2.21
C PHE A 202 -9.01 4.19 2.49
N VAL A 203 -10.28 4.58 2.36
CA VAL A 203 -10.74 5.93 2.72
C VAL A 203 -10.45 6.21 4.19
N ALA A 204 -10.83 5.29 5.09
CA ALA A 204 -10.58 5.45 6.52
C ALA A 204 -9.07 5.52 6.82
N ALA A 205 -8.28 4.59 6.26
CA ALA A 205 -6.84 4.54 6.45
C ALA A 205 -6.16 5.82 5.96
N PHE A 206 -6.48 6.32 4.77
CA PHE A 206 -5.90 7.54 4.22
C PHE A 206 -6.24 8.75 5.07
N ARG A 207 -7.46 8.86 5.59
CA ARG A 207 -7.83 9.97 6.49
C ARG A 207 -7.11 9.93 7.83
N ILE A 208 -6.86 8.73 8.36
CA ILE A 208 -6.17 8.58 9.66
C ILE A 208 -4.66 8.78 9.50
N LEU A 209 -4.09 8.34 8.37
CA LEU A 209 -2.66 8.39 8.09
C LEU A 209 -2.19 9.78 7.65
N THR A 210 -3.01 10.54 6.94
CA THR A 210 -2.65 11.88 6.45
C THR A 210 -2.71 12.91 7.57
N ASP A 211 -1.56 13.49 7.91
CA ASP A 211 -1.44 14.57 8.91
C ASP A 211 -1.72 15.99 8.36
N ARG A 212 -2.57 16.07 7.36
CA ARG A 212 -2.97 17.33 6.72
C ARG A 212 -4.49 17.37 6.71
N GLU A 213 -5.08 18.55 6.80
CA GLU A 213 -6.53 18.71 6.70
C GLU A 213 -7.02 18.26 5.31
N VAL A 214 -7.51 17.02 5.21
CA VAL A 214 -8.07 16.41 3.99
C VAL A 214 -9.54 16.06 4.20
N SER A 215 -10.35 16.45 3.22
CA SER A 215 -11.75 16.02 3.17
C SER A 215 -11.84 14.60 2.60
N THR A 216 -12.95 13.90 2.86
CA THR A 216 -13.20 12.58 2.27
C THR A 216 -13.18 12.60 0.75
N ARG A 217 -13.57 13.72 0.12
CA ARG A 217 -13.56 13.87 -1.33
C ARG A 217 -12.14 13.92 -1.90
N ASP A 218 -11.18 14.43 -1.13
CA ASP A 218 -9.79 14.55 -1.57
C ASP A 218 -9.07 13.20 -1.58
N VAL A 219 -9.45 12.30 -0.66
CA VAL A 219 -8.83 10.96 -0.56
C VAL A 219 -9.55 9.87 -1.35
N LEU A 220 -10.78 10.12 -1.77
CA LEU A 220 -11.64 9.14 -2.44
C LEU A 220 -11.05 8.63 -3.77
N PRO A 221 -10.51 9.47 -4.68
CA PRO A 221 -9.97 8.99 -5.96
C PRO A 221 -8.85 7.97 -5.77
N GLY A 222 -7.91 8.26 -4.86
CA GLY A 222 -6.83 7.37 -4.49
C GLY A 222 -7.30 6.12 -3.78
N ALA A 223 -8.28 6.22 -2.88
CA ALA A 223 -8.84 5.07 -2.19
C ALA A 223 -9.57 4.12 -3.14
N VAL A 224 -10.27 4.65 -4.14
CA VAL A 224 -10.90 3.85 -5.21
C VAL A 224 -9.83 3.14 -6.05
N LEU A 225 -8.79 3.86 -6.48
CA LEU A 225 -7.67 3.26 -7.22
C LEU A 225 -7.01 2.14 -6.40
N SER A 226 -6.68 2.41 -5.14
CA SER A 226 -6.04 1.43 -4.26
C SER A 226 -6.94 0.23 -3.99
N GLY A 227 -8.23 0.43 -3.71
CA GLY A 227 -9.19 -0.64 -3.48
C GLY A 227 -9.35 -1.55 -4.70
N VAL A 228 -9.45 -0.99 -5.91
CA VAL A 228 -9.56 -1.77 -7.14
C VAL A 228 -8.27 -2.56 -7.40
N LEU A 229 -7.10 -1.91 -7.31
CA LEU A 229 -5.82 -2.59 -7.52
C LEU A 229 -5.56 -3.67 -6.47
N PHE A 230 -5.96 -3.41 -5.22
CA PHE A 230 -5.85 -4.37 -4.12
C PHE A 230 -6.72 -5.60 -4.37
N TRP A 231 -7.95 -5.43 -4.84
CA TRP A 231 -8.81 -6.54 -5.24
C TRP A 231 -8.23 -7.35 -6.41
N VAL A 232 -7.67 -6.67 -7.43
CA VAL A 232 -6.97 -7.34 -8.53
C VAL A 232 -5.78 -8.14 -7.99
N LEU A 233 -4.99 -7.54 -7.11
CA LEU A 233 -3.85 -8.18 -6.47
C LEU A 233 -4.27 -9.42 -5.67
N GLN A 234 -5.34 -9.35 -4.86
CA GLN A 234 -5.93 -10.51 -4.16
C GLN A 234 -6.35 -11.64 -5.09
N THR A 235 -7.04 -11.28 -6.17
CA THR A 235 -7.52 -12.26 -7.15
C THR A 235 -6.34 -12.96 -7.82
N LEU A 236 -5.33 -12.20 -8.27
CA LEU A 236 -4.14 -12.75 -8.91
C LEU A 236 -3.35 -13.66 -7.97
N SER A 237 -3.15 -13.25 -6.71
CA SER A 237 -2.41 -14.07 -5.76
C SER A 237 -3.15 -15.32 -5.37
N SER A 238 -4.47 -15.27 -5.19
CA SER A 238 -5.26 -16.49 -4.95
C SER A 238 -5.09 -17.50 -6.10
N LEU A 239 -5.09 -17.04 -7.35
CA LEU A 239 -4.87 -17.88 -8.53
C LEU A 239 -3.44 -18.44 -8.62
N ILE A 240 -2.44 -17.62 -8.30
CA ILE A 240 -1.03 -18.04 -8.34
C ILE A 240 -0.74 -19.06 -7.23
N ILE A 241 -1.17 -18.77 -6.00
CA ILE A 241 -0.92 -19.63 -4.85
C ILE A 241 -1.60 -20.99 -5.03
N SER A 242 -2.88 -20.99 -5.43
CA SER A 242 -3.65 -22.23 -5.63
C SER A 242 -3.09 -23.13 -6.74
N ARG A 243 -2.54 -22.54 -7.81
CA ARG A 243 -2.04 -23.32 -8.96
C ARG A 243 -0.57 -23.74 -8.83
N TYR A 244 0.28 -22.86 -8.30
CA TYR A 244 1.73 -23.03 -8.37
C TYR A 244 2.38 -23.35 -7.03
N LEU A 245 1.94 -22.74 -5.92
CA LEU A 245 2.57 -22.99 -4.60
C LEU A 245 2.13 -24.33 -4.01
N GLN A 246 0.85 -24.71 -4.15
CA GLN A 246 0.34 -25.99 -3.63
C GLN A 246 1.00 -27.21 -4.29
N ASN A 247 1.41 -27.08 -5.56
CA ASN A 247 2.09 -28.13 -6.32
C ASN A 247 3.63 -28.08 -6.18
N ALA A 248 4.18 -26.99 -5.66
CA ALA A 248 5.62 -26.82 -5.46
C ALA A 248 6.09 -27.44 -4.13
N GLN A 249 5.87 -28.74 -3.93
CA GLN A 249 6.45 -29.51 -2.81
C GLN A 249 7.94 -29.84 -3.01
N SER A 250 8.70 -28.97 -3.69
CA SER A 250 10.14 -29.19 -3.89
C SER A 250 10.96 -28.56 -2.77
N THR A 251 12.24 -28.95 -2.68
CA THR A 251 13.29 -28.43 -1.79
C THR A 251 13.34 -26.90 -1.65
N TYR A 252 12.72 -26.15 -2.57
CA TYR A 252 12.69 -24.68 -2.61
C TYR A 252 11.35 -24.04 -2.15
N GLY A 253 10.35 -24.82 -1.73
CA GLY A 253 9.00 -24.31 -1.40
C GLY A 253 8.96 -23.25 -0.29
N THR A 254 9.80 -23.40 0.75
CA THR A 254 9.94 -22.42 1.83
C THR A 254 10.49 -21.10 1.31
N PHE A 255 11.55 -21.12 0.48
CA PHE A 255 12.10 -19.90 -0.13
C PHE A 255 11.09 -19.21 -1.04
N ALA A 256 10.38 -19.97 -1.88
CA ALA A 256 9.33 -19.43 -2.75
C ALA A 256 8.23 -18.73 -1.95
N THR A 257 7.87 -19.29 -0.79
CA THR A 257 6.85 -18.70 0.08
C THR A 257 7.31 -17.39 0.72
N VAL A 258 8.54 -17.32 1.26
CA VAL A 258 9.10 -16.07 1.80
C VAL A 258 9.12 -14.98 0.73
N ILE A 259 9.64 -15.31 -0.45
CA ILE A 259 9.75 -14.35 -1.57
C ILE A 259 8.37 -13.88 -2.01
N THR A 260 7.41 -14.80 -2.13
CA THR A 260 6.03 -14.46 -2.51
C THR A 260 5.38 -13.53 -1.49
N LEU A 261 5.54 -13.81 -0.19
CA LEU A 261 5.01 -12.95 0.88
C LEU A 261 5.67 -11.56 0.88
N LEU A 262 7.00 -11.48 0.72
CA LEU A 262 7.68 -10.19 0.63
C LEU A 262 7.18 -9.36 -0.55
N TRP A 263 7.07 -9.97 -1.74
CA TRP A 263 6.50 -9.32 -2.91
C TRP A 263 5.04 -8.93 -2.70
N TRP A 264 4.28 -9.75 -2.01
CA TRP A 264 2.89 -9.46 -1.66
C TRP A 264 2.76 -8.18 -0.84
N PHE A 265 3.47 -8.07 0.29
CA PHE A 265 3.45 -6.83 1.09
C PHE A 265 4.04 -5.64 0.36
N TYR A 266 5.08 -5.86 -0.46
CA TYR A 266 5.67 -4.81 -1.30
C TYR A 266 4.64 -4.26 -2.28
N LEU A 267 3.94 -5.11 -3.04
CA LEU A 267 2.92 -4.70 -3.99
C LEU A 267 1.74 -4.01 -3.30
N GLN A 268 1.30 -4.50 -2.13
CA GLN A 268 0.28 -3.82 -1.33
C GLN A 268 0.73 -2.41 -0.91
N SER A 269 1.99 -2.26 -0.51
CA SER A 269 2.57 -0.97 -0.15
C SER A 269 2.66 -0.02 -1.35
N ILE A 270 3.07 -0.52 -2.51
CA ILE A 270 3.08 0.23 -3.78
C ILE A 270 1.68 0.72 -4.14
N ILE A 271 0.67 -0.15 -4.08
CA ILE A 271 -0.73 0.21 -4.37
C ILE A 271 -1.25 1.29 -3.43
N THR A 272 -0.91 1.18 -2.14
CA THR A 272 -1.29 2.16 -1.11
C THR A 272 -0.65 3.51 -1.40
N LEU A 273 0.65 3.54 -1.70
CA LEU A 273 1.37 4.77 -2.02
C LEU A 273 0.90 5.37 -3.35
N LEU A 274 0.64 4.56 -4.39
CA LEU A 274 0.09 5.06 -5.66
C LEU A 274 -1.25 5.77 -5.46
N GLY A 275 -2.13 5.25 -4.61
CA GLY A 275 -3.38 5.91 -4.25
C GLY A 275 -3.15 7.22 -3.50
N ALA A 276 -2.22 7.24 -2.54
CA ALA A 276 -1.84 8.46 -1.83
C ALA A 276 -1.28 9.53 -2.79
N GLN A 277 -0.39 9.15 -3.71
CA GLN A 277 0.16 10.03 -4.73
C GLN A 277 -0.92 10.64 -5.63
N LEU A 278 -1.90 9.82 -6.06
CA LEU A 278 -3.03 10.31 -6.83
C LEU A 278 -3.81 11.39 -6.07
N ASN A 279 -4.04 11.20 -4.76
CA ASN A 279 -4.75 12.19 -3.95
C ASN A 279 -3.99 13.52 -3.89
N VAL A 280 -2.67 13.49 -3.72
CA VAL A 280 -1.83 14.70 -3.67
C VAL A 280 -1.82 15.41 -5.02
N VAL A 281 -1.59 14.69 -6.12
CA VAL A 281 -1.59 15.26 -7.48
C VAL A 281 -2.92 15.94 -7.81
N LEU A 282 -4.04 15.38 -7.36
CA LEU A 282 -5.36 15.98 -7.57
C LEU A 282 -5.63 17.16 -6.64
N LYS A 283 -5.27 17.06 -5.36
CA LYS A 283 -5.53 18.11 -4.35
C LYS A 283 -4.66 19.35 -4.57
N ASP A 284 -3.36 19.16 -4.73
CA ASP A 284 -2.39 20.25 -4.95
C ASP A 284 -2.28 20.63 -6.44
N ARG A 285 -3.07 19.97 -7.29
CA ARG A 285 -3.16 20.21 -8.75
C ARG A 285 -1.79 20.13 -9.42
N LEU A 286 -1.00 19.12 -9.09
CA LEU A 286 0.35 18.90 -9.61
C LEU A 286 0.34 18.31 -11.04
N HIS A 287 -0.61 18.71 -11.88
CA HIS A 287 -0.70 18.32 -13.29
C HIS A 287 -1.19 19.50 -14.14
N PRO A 288 -0.81 19.59 -15.43
CA PRO A 288 0.15 18.75 -16.14
C PRO A 288 1.60 19.08 -15.79
N ARG A 289 2.46 18.07 -15.75
CA ARG A 289 3.92 18.21 -15.54
C ARG A 289 4.66 17.96 -16.85
N ALA A 290 5.76 18.68 -17.07
CA ALA A 290 6.64 18.45 -18.21
C ALA A 290 7.18 17.00 -18.23
N LEU A 291 7.48 16.44 -19.39
CA LEU A 291 8.07 15.09 -19.47
C LEU A 291 9.60 15.13 -19.36
N VAL A 292 10.22 16.19 -19.87
CA VAL A 292 11.68 16.35 -19.98
C VAL A 292 12.03 17.82 -19.80
N GLY A 293 13.17 18.10 -19.18
CA GLY A 293 13.74 19.44 -19.12
C GLY A 293 13.51 20.14 -17.78
N ALA A 294 13.79 21.45 -17.77
CA ALA A 294 13.56 22.33 -16.64
C ALA A 294 12.05 22.39 -16.28
N PRO A 295 11.68 22.78 -15.06
CA PRO A 295 10.28 23.05 -14.71
C PRO A 295 9.72 24.14 -15.64
N GLU A 296 8.82 23.74 -16.54
CA GLU A 296 8.17 24.64 -17.50
C GLU A 296 6.73 24.98 -17.11
N THR A 297 6.15 24.23 -16.16
CA THR A 297 4.72 24.33 -15.81
C THR A 297 4.53 24.82 -14.37
N ASP A 298 3.42 25.54 -14.11
CA ASP A 298 3.02 25.94 -12.75
C ASP A 298 2.84 24.73 -11.80
N ALA A 299 2.57 23.55 -12.34
CA ALA A 299 2.50 22.31 -11.58
C ALA A 299 3.90 21.80 -11.18
N ASP A 300 4.91 21.97 -12.04
CA ASP A 300 6.28 21.64 -11.72
C ASP A 300 6.85 22.58 -10.64
N HIS A 301 6.61 23.88 -10.76
CA HIS A 301 7.02 24.85 -9.73
C HIS A 301 6.44 24.50 -8.36
N ARG A 302 5.13 24.26 -8.29
CA ARG A 302 4.47 23.86 -7.02
C ARG A 302 4.96 22.53 -6.47
N ALA A 303 5.27 21.56 -7.33
CA ALA A 303 5.84 20.29 -6.88
C ALA A 303 7.23 20.50 -6.27
N TYR A 304 8.11 21.22 -6.96
CA TYR A 304 9.46 21.45 -6.45
C TYR A 304 9.52 22.37 -5.23
N GLU A 305 8.64 23.38 -5.15
CA GLU A 305 8.43 24.17 -3.93
C GLU A 305 8.04 23.27 -2.77
N SER A 306 7.04 22.39 -2.96
CA SER A 306 6.60 21.47 -1.89
C SER A 306 7.71 20.52 -1.41
N TYR A 307 8.57 20.04 -2.33
CA TYR A 307 9.73 19.21 -1.96
C TYR A 307 10.80 19.98 -1.17
N ALA A 308 10.94 21.26 -1.44
CA ALA A 308 11.85 22.12 -0.70
C ALA A 308 11.29 22.44 0.70
N GLU A 309 10.00 22.76 0.78
CA GLU A 309 9.28 23.00 2.04
C GLU A 309 9.24 21.77 2.95
N GLU A 310 9.11 20.55 2.39
CA GLU A 310 9.16 19.30 3.18
C GLU A 310 10.43 19.23 4.06
N ARG A 311 11.54 19.79 3.57
CA ARG A 311 12.83 19.77 4.27
C ARG A 311 12.98 20.83 5.36
N ALA A 312 11.98 21.68 5.61
CA ALA A 312 12.04 22.67 6.69
C ALA A 312 11.95 22.00 8.08
N TYR A 313 12.97 22.16 8.90
CA TYR A 313 13.11 21.57 10.24
C TYR A 313 12.54 22.44 11.35
N HIS A 314 12.42 23.75 11.11
CA HIS A 314 11.89 24.70 12.09
C HIS A 314 10.72 25.49 11.50
N GLU A 315 9.74 25.80 12.34
CA GLU A 315 8.56 26.62 11.94
C GLU A 315 8.95 28.02 11.44
N GLN A 316 10.10 28.54 11.88
CA GLN A 316 10.62 29.84 11.47
C GLN A 316 11.51 29.75 10.22
N GLU A 317 11.81 28.55 9.72
CA GLU A 317 12.62 28.33 8.53
C GLU A 317 11.77 28.62 7.29
N ARG A 318 12.25 29.53 6.44
CA ARG A 318 11.65 29.81 5.13
C ARG A 318 12.55 29.25 4.05
N VAL A 319 11.98 28.47 3.15
CA VAL A 319 12.68 27.86 2.02
C VAL A 319 12.13 28.49 0.75
N ASP A 320 12.93 29.31 0.09
CA ASP A 320 12.59 29.91 -1.19
C ASP A 320 13.27 29.13 -2.32
N THR A 321 12.52 28.78 -3.37
CA THR A 321 13.07 28.11 -4.56
C THR A 321 13.05 29.04 -5.76
N GLU A 322 14.19 29.18 -6.43
CA GLU A 322 14.31 29.97 -7.67
C GLU A 322 14.70 29.06 -8.84
N PHE A 323 13.98 29.18 -9.95
CA PHE A 323 14.26 28.47 -11.20
C PHE A 323 14.73 29.48 -12.24
N PRO A 324 16.05 29.66 -12.41
CA PRO A 324 16.57 30.59 -13.39
C PRO A 324 16.14 30.18 -14.80
N PRO A 325 15.78 31.14 -15.68
CA PRO A 325 15.37 30.83 -17.04
C PRO A 325 16.50 30.12 -17.79
N GLU A 326 16.16 29.09 -18.58
CA GLU A 326 17.10 28.40 -19.45
C GLU A 326 17.86 29.41 -20.32
N GLN A 327 19.18 29.50 -20.16
CA GLN A 327 20.03 30.23 -21.10
C GLN A 327 19.99 29.48 -22.43
N ARG A 328 19.11 29.90 -23.35
CA ARG A 328 19.12 29.43 -24.73
C ARG A 328 20.40 29.92 -25.41
N GLY A 329 21.44 29.08 -25.38
CA GLY A 329 22.64 29.21 -26.21
C GLY A 329 22.41 28.70 -27.62
#